data_AF-A0A257LDU8-F1
#
_entry.id   AF-A0A257LDU8-F1
#
_cell.length_a   1.000
_cell.length_b   1.000
_cell.length_c   1.000
_cell.angle_alpha   90.00
_cell.angle_beta   90.00
_cell.angle_gamma   90.00
#
_symmetry.space_group_name_H-M   'P 1'
#
loop_
_entity.id
_entity.type
_entity.pdbx_description
1 polymer ?
#
loop_
_entity_poly.entity_id
_entity_poly.type
_entity_poly.pdbx_seq_one_letter_code
_entity_poly.pdbx_strand_id
1 'polypeptide(L)'
;MIKSLDPRINRAEIELENPIAPLNELDQWETYEVFHQKKRGDQHMHVGIVHAPNAEMAFIFAKEQYGRRGLSANIWVVKTRDVYASEYDDSDIFDTVPEKQYREAGGYKVMEKINKYKKGV
;
A
#
# COMPACT_ATOMS: atom_id res chain seq x y z
N MET A 1 17.23 -16.77 36.76
CA MET A 1 17.92 -15.72 35.97
C MET A 1 18.60 -16.37 34.77
N ILE A 2 18.27 -15.95 33.54
CA ILE A 2 18.91 -16.49 32.33
C ILE A 2 20.38 -16.07 32.30
N LYS A 3 21.29 -17.01 32.02
CA LYS A 3 22.70 -16.72 31.74
C LYS A 3 22.91 -16.81 30.22
N SER A 4 22.74 -15.67 29.55
CA SER A 4 22.93 -15.52 28.11
C SER A 4 24.38 -15.15 27.76
N LEU A 5 24.83 -15.51 26.56
CA LEU A 5 26.11 -15.03 26.02
C LEU A 5 26.03 -13.56 25.58
N ASP A 6 24.83 -13.01 25.39
CA ASP A 6 24.62 -11.59 25.12
C ASP A 6 24.56 -10.79 26.45
N PRO A 7 25.52 -9.88 26.70
CA PRO A 7 25.56 -9.06 27.92
C PRO A 7 24.39 -8.08 28.05
N ARG A 8 23.59 -7.84 27.00
CA ARG A 8 22.33 -7.07 27.08
C ARG A 8 21.23 -7.88 27.76
N ILE A 9 21.13 -9.17 27.45
CA ILE A 9 20.12 -10.07 28.04
C ILE A 9 20.37 -10.28 29.53
N ASN A 10 21.64 -10.41 29.94
CA ASN A 10 21.98 -10.54 31.35
C ASN A 10 21.68 -9.26 32.15
N ARG A 11 21.80 -8.08 31.53
CA ARG A 11 21.46 -6.78 32.15
C ARG A 11 19.95 -6.51 32.20
N ALA A 12 19.19 -7.12 31.32
CA ALA A 12 17.74 -6.94 31.27
C ALA A 12 17.00 -7.73 32.36
N GLU A 13 17.72 -8.55 33.16
CA GLU A 13 17.19 -9.31 34.31
C GLU A 13 15.86 -10.03 34.03
N ILE A 14 15.72 -10.57 32.82
CA ILE A 14 14.46 -11.17 32.35
C ILE A 14 14.15 -12.43 33.17
N GLU A 15 12.95 -12.46 33.76
CA GLU A 15 12.43 -13.61 34.50
C GLU A 15 12.04 -14.75 33.54
N LEU A 16 12.39 -15.99 33.90
CA LEU A 16 12.18 -17.20 33.09
C LEU A 16 10.70 -17.61 32.97
N GLU A 17 9.89 -17.18 33.93
CA GLU A 17 8.48 -17.55 34.06
C GLU A 17 7.57 -16.38 33.69
N ASN A 18 7.92 -15.63 32.64
CA ASN A 18 6.92 -14.80 32.00
C ASN A 18 6.12 -15.73 31.08
N PRO A 19 4.92 -16.20 31.47
CA PRO A 19 4.07 -16.91 30.52
C PRO A 19 3.96 -16.00 29.29
N ILE A 20 4.11 -16.56 28.09
CA ILE A 20 3.85 -15.84 26.85
C ILE A 20 2.34 -15.59 26.84
N ALA A 21 1.91 -14.59 27.60
CA ALA A 21 0.56 -14.10 27.57
C ALA A 21 0.39 -13.43 26.21
N PRO A 22 -0.73 -13.68 25.50
CA PRO A 22 -1.05 -12.86 24.35
C PRO A 22 -1.06 -11.40 24.82
N LEU A 23 -0.34 -10.54 24.09
CA LEU A 23 -0.41 -9.10 24.27
C LEU A 23 -1.89 -8.70 24.30
N ASN A 24 -2.25 -7.71 25.12
CA ASN A 24 -3.61 -7.22 25.14
C ASN A 24 -4.01 -6.78 23.72
N GLU A 25 -5.29 -6.93 23.36
CA GLU A 25 -5.78 -6.32 22.12
C GLU A 25 -5.49 -4.81 22.20
N LEU A 26 -4.82 -4.27 21.17
CA LEU A 26 -4.31 -2.88 21.10
C LEU A 26 -3.07 -2.54 21.95
N ASP A 27 -2.31 -3.53 22.44
CA ASP A 27 -0.99 -3.28 23.06
C ASP A 27 0.06 -2.83 22.01
N GLN A 28 -0.24 -3.08 20.73
CA GLN A 28 0.51 -2.56 19.59
C GLN A 28 -0.13 -1.25 19.12
N TRP A 29 0.69 -0.28 18.71
CA TRP A 29 0.20 0.92 18.02
C TRP A 29 -0.57 0.54 16.75
N GLU A 30 -1.53 1.38 16.37
CA GLU A 30 -2.29 1.18 15.13
C GLU A 30 -1.37 1.16 13.91
N THR A 31 -1.67 0.30 12.94
CA THR A 31 -0.96 0.21 11.66
C THR A 31 -1.54 1.22 10.67
N TYR A 32 -0.63 1.93 9.99
CA TYR A 32 -0.94 2.89 8.96
C TYR A 32 -0.26 2.52 7.65
N GLU A 33 -1.02 2.50 6.56
CA GLU A 33 -0.53 2.43 5.19
C GLU A 33 0.03 3.79 4.76
N VAL A 34 1.20 3.79 4.14
CA VAL A 34 1.89 5.00 3.70
C VAL A 34 1.93 5.07 2.17
N PHE A 35 1.49 6.20 1.63
CA PHE A 35 1.57 6.50 0.21
C PHE A 35 2.44 7.74 -0.03
N HIS A 36 3.47 7.62 -0.87
CA HIS A 36 4.44 8.66 -1.13
C HIS A 36 4.36 9.14 -2.58
N GLN A 37 4.29 10.47 -2.75
CA GLN A 37 4.45 11.16 -4.02
C GLN A 37 5.83 11.85 -4.07
N LYS A 38 6.70 11.41 -4.98
CA LYS A 38 8.07 11.94 -5.12
C LYS A 38 8.12 13.32 -5.78
N LYS A 39 7.37 13.53 -6.87
CA LYS A 39 7.29 14.82 -7.58
C LYS A 39 5.85 15.29 -7.71
N ARG A 40 5.65 16.61 -7.73
CA ARG A 40 4.32 17.20 -7.91
C ARG A 40 3.75 16.77 -9.27
N GLY A 41 2.58 16.14 -9.25
CA GLY A 41 1.91 15.64 -10.45
C GLY A 41 2.03 14.14 -10.67
N ASP A 42 2.95 13.46 -9.97
CA ASP A 42 3.00 11.99 -9.97
C ASP A 42 1.85 11.41 -9.13
N GLN A 43 1.51 10.13 -9.33
CA GLN A 43 0.57 9.43 -8.46
C GLN A 43 1.21 9.09 -7.11
N HIS A 44 0.41 9.08 -6.04
CA HIS A 44 0.81 8.56 -4.74
C HIS A 44 0.96 7.04 -4.83
N MET A 45 2.16 6.55 -4.54
CA MET A 45 2.46 5.12 -4.56
C MET A 45 2.54 4.59 -3.13
N HIS A 46 1.93 3.43 -2.88
CA HIS A 46 2.13 2.72 -1.62
C HIS A 46 3.60 2.33 -1.45
N VAL A 47 4.17 2.65 -0.29
CA VAL A 47 5.61 2.40 0.01
C VAL A 47 5.82 1.49 1.23
N GLY A 48 4.76 1.20 1.98
CA GLY A 48 4.80 0.31 3.14
C GLY A 48 3.96 0.83 4.31
N ILE A 49 4.27 0.35 5.50
CA ILE A 49 3.50 0.61 6.73
C ILE A 49 4.34 1.28 7.82
N VAL A 50 3.66 1.98 8.72
CA VAL A 50 4.21 2.43 10.00
C VAL A 50 3.23 2.10 11.13
N HIS A 51 3.74 1.90 12.34
CA HIS A 51 2.93 1.78 13.55
C HIS A 51 2.98 3.09 14.31
N ALA A 52 1.84 3.66 14.67
CA ALA A 52 1.77 4.94 15.35
C ALA A 52 0.49 5.07 16.21
N PRO A 53 0.51 5.88 17.28
CA PRO A 53 -0.66 6.08 18.13
C PRO A 53 -1.77 6.93 17.48
N ASN A 54 -1.43 7.74 16.47
CA ASN A 54 -2.37 8.59 15.73
C ASN A 54 -1.80 8.99 14.36
N ALA A 55 -2.62 9.65 13.54
CA ALA A 55 -2.27 9.99 12.16
C ALA A 55 -1.14 11.02 12.05
N GLU A 56 -1.05 11.98 12.98
CA GLU A 56 0.03 12.98 12.99
C GLU A 56 1.39 12.31 13.23
N MET A 57 1.45 11.40 14.20
CA MET A 57 2.65 10.64 14.49
C MET A 57 3.00 9.66 13.36
N ALA A 58 1.98 9.02 12.77
CA ALA A 58 2.16 8.18 11.57
C ALA A 58 2.80 8.97 10.42
N PHE A 59 2.35 10.20 10.18
CA PHE A 59 2.92 11.07 9.16
C PHE A 59 4.39 11.41 9.44
N ILE A 60 4.74 11.73 10.70
CA ILE A 60 6.13 12.01 11.09
C ILE A 60 7.02 10.78 10.85
N PHE A 61 6.58 9.60 11.28
CA PHE A 61 7.31 8.36 11.08
C PHE A 61 7.44 8.01 9.60
N ALA A 62 6.37 8.17 8.83
CA ALA A 62 6.35 7.95 7.39
C ALA A 62 7.33 8.88 6.66
N LYS A 63 7.34 10.18 7.02
CA LYS A 63 8.28 11.16 6.48
C LYS A 63 9.73 10.75 6.76
N GLU A 64 10.03 10.33 7.99
CA GLU A 64 11.38 9.94 8.38
C GLU A 64 11.82 8.63 7.72
N GLN A 65 10.93 7.64 7.60
CA GLN A 65 11.25 6.34 7.03
C GLN A 65 11.34 6.38 5.49
N TYR A 66 10.35 7.01 4.84
CA TYR A 66 10.15 6.93 3.37
C TYR A 66 10.49 8.22 2.62
N GLY A 67 10.60 9.35 3.30
CA GLY A 67 10.96 10.64 2.71
C GLY A 67 12.46 10.96 2.75
N ARG A 68 13.29 10.09 3.35
CA ARG A 68 14.73 10.35 3.52
C ARG A 68 15.48 10.41 2.18
N ARG A 69 16.37 11.41 2.07
CA ARG A 69 17.37 11.60 0.99
C ARG A 69 16.82 11.84 -0.43
N GLY A 70 15.53 12.09 -0.60
CA GLY A 70 14.92 12.42 -1.90
C GLY A 70 14.03 13.65 -1.85
N LEU A 71 13.69 14.20 -3.02
CA LEU A 71 12.55 15.11 -3.13
C LEU A 71 11.28 14.31 -2.81
N SER A 72 10.54 14.79 -1.81
CA SER A 72 9.21 14.30 -1.45
C SER A 72 8.23 15.44 -1.65
N ALA A 73 7.24 15.28 -2.53
CA ALA A 73 6.25 16.30 -2.81
C ALA A 73 5.06 16.22 -1.84
N ASN A 74 4.62 14.99 -1.52
CA ASN A 74 3.47 14.76 -0.64
C ASN A 74 3.50 13.34 -0.05
N ILE A 75 2.94 13.15 1.14
CA ILE A 75 2.78 11.86 1.80
C ILE A 75 1.36 11.76 2.36
N TRP A 76 0.69 10.63 2.12
CA TRP A 76 -0.56 10.26 2.76
C TRP A 76 -0.34 9.11 3.73
N VAL A 77 -1.09 9.14 4.83
CA VAL A 77 -1.16 8.05 5.81
C VAL A 77 -2.63 7.74 6.06
N VAL A 78 -2.97 6.45 6.06
CA VAL A 78 -4.32 5.94 6.27
C VAL A 78 -4.24 4.78 7.24
N LYS A 79 -5.17 4.65 8.19
CA LYS A 79 -5.20 3.47 9.06
C LYS A 79 -5.49 2.24 8.20
N THR A 80 -4.75 1.15 8.39
CA THR A 80 -4.96 -0.09 7.62
C THR A 80 -6.40 -0.58 7.72
N ARG A 81 -7.04 -0.44 8.89
CA ARG A 81 -8.46 -0.81 9.10
C ARG A 81 -9.47 -0.02 8.26
N ASP A 82 -9.08 1.15 7.75
CA ASP A 82 -9.94 2.01 6.94
C ASP A 82 -9.77 1.70 5.43
N VAL A 83 -8.85 0.79 5.06
CA VAL A 83 -8.64 0.35 3.68
C VAL A 83 -9.53 -0.87 3.40
N TYR A 84 -10.45 -0.72 2.45
CA TYR A 84 -11.24 -1.83 1.93
C TYR A 84 -10.55 -2.42 0.71
N ALA A 85 -10.34 -3.74 0.70
CA ALA A 85 -9.75 -4.47 -0.41
C ALA A 85 -10.75 -5.50 -0.95
N SER A 86 -10.77 -5.68 -2.27
CA SER A 86 -11.50 -6.78 -2.91
C SER A 86 -10.80 -8.11 -2.65
N GLU A 87 -11.54 -9.21 -2.75
CA GLU A 87 -10.93 -10.54 -2.81
C GLU A 87 -10.37 -10.79 -4.21
N TYR A 88 -9.38 -11.69 -4.31
CA TYR A 88 -8.83 -12.05 -5.63
C TYR A 88 -9.84 -12.80 -6.50
N ASP A 89 -10.79 -13.50 -5.87
CA ASP A 89 -11.84 -14.24 -6.55
C ASP A 89 -12.90 -13.31 -7.19
N ASP A 90 -13.00 -12.04 -6.76
CA ASP A 90 -13.90 -11.02 -7.30
C ASP A 90 -13.38 -10.35 -8.60
N SER A 91 -12.45 -11.00 -9.29
CA SER A 91 -11.80 -10.43 -10.49
C SER A 91 -12.78 -10.15 -11.64
N ASP A 92 -13.91 -10.87 -11.69
CA ASP A 92 -14.95 -10.76 -12.70
C ASP A 92 -15.70 -9.42 -12.66
N ILE A 93 -15.67 -8.69 -11.54
CA ILE A 93 -16.25 -7.34 -11.41
C ILE A 93 -15.61 -6.35 -12.42
N PHE A 94 -14.37 -6.61 -12.85
CA PHE A 94 -13.63 -5.76 -13.78
C PHE A 94 -13.83 -6.16 -15.25
N ASP A 95 -14.51 -7.28 -15.54
CA ASP A 95 -14.69 -7.76 -16.90
C ASP A 95 -15.64 -6.87 -17.70
N THR A 96 -15.31 -6.63 -18.97
CA THR A 96 -16.19 -5.92 -19.89
C THR A 96 -17.31 -6.82 -20.41
N VAL A 97 -18.53 -6.28 -20.46
CA VAL A 97 -19.68 -7.02 -21.03
C VAL A 97 -19.40 -7.31 -22.52
N PRO A 98 -19.44 -8.58 -22.97
CA PRO A 98 -19.05 -8.97 -24.33
C PRO A 98 -19.84 -8.26 -25.43
N GLU A 99 -21.06 -7.82 -25.13
CA GLU A 99 -21.98 -7.17 -26.06
C GLU A 99 -21.65 -5.69 -26.34
N LYS A 100 -20.76 -5.08 -25.53
CA LYS A 100 -20.44 -3.65 -25.61
C LYS A 100 -19.08 -3.36 -26.25
N GLN A 101 -18.70 -4.16 -27.25
CA GLN A 101 -17.43 -4.02 -27.99
C GLN A 101 -17.24 -2.63 -28.63
N TYR A 102 -18.31 -1.88 -28.87
CA TYR A 102 -18.24 -0.50 -29.36
C TYR A 102 -17.54 0.47 -28.39
N ARG A 103 -17.35 0.10 -27.11
CA ARG A 103 -16.64 0.91 -26.11
C ARG A 103 -15.11 0.73 -26.17
N GLU A 104 -14.66 -0.35 -26.80
CA GLU A 104 -13.25 -0.69 -26.99
C GLU A 104 -12.72 -0.03 -28.27
N ALA A 105 -11.47 0.44 -28.26
CA ALA A 105 -10.84 1.03 -29.45
C ALA A 105 -10.83 0.05 -30.64
N GLY A 106 -10.78 -1.26 -30.38
CA GLY A 106 -10.85 -2.31 -31.39
C GLY A 106 -12.24 -2.50 -32.05
N GLY A 107 -13.32 -2.07 -31.39
CA GLY A 107 -14.68 -2.14 -31.95
C GLY A 107 -14.92 -1.16 -33.09
N TYR A 108 -14.08 -0.13 -33.21
CA TYR A 108 -14.15 0.81 -34.33
C TYR A 108 -13.34 0.29 -35.52
N LYS A 109 -14.04 -0.12 -36.57
CA LYS A 109 -13.48 -0.47 -37.90
C LYS A 109 -12.93 0.75 -38.68
N VAL A 110 -12.22 1.66 -37.99
CA VAL A 110 -11.64 2.87 -38.59
C VAL A 110 -10.65 2.49 -39.70
N MET A 111 -9.84 1.45 -39.47
CA MET A 111 -8.83 1.03 -40.43
C MET A 111 -9.42 0.41 -41.70
N GLU A 112 -10.54 -0.33 -41.59
CA GLU A 112 -11.29 -0.80 -42.76
C GLU A 112 -11.90 0.37 -43.55
N LYS A 113 -12.46 1.38 -42.87
CA LYS A 113 -12.98 2.59 -43.53
C LYS A 113 -11.88 3.36 -44.27
N ILE A 114 -10.71 3.53 -43.65
CA ILE A 114 -9.55 4.18 -44.26
C ILE A 114 -9.07 3.40 -45.49
N ASN A 115 -8.94 2.07 -45.40
CA ASN A 115 -8.49 1.24 -46.51
C ASN A 115 -9.49 1.19 -47.67
N LYS A 116 -10.79 1.20 -47.37
CA LYS A 116 -11.85 1.28 -48.38
C LYS A 116 -11.84 2.61 -49.12
N TYR A 117 -11.60 3.72 -48.41
CA TYR A 117 -11.41 5.04 -49.01
C TYR A 117 -10.16 5.08 -49.91
N LYS A 118 -9.02 4.55 -49.44
CA LYS A 118 -7.77 4.48 -50.21
C LYS A 118 -7.84 3.60 -51.46
N LYS A 119 -8.67 2.57 -51.48
CA LYS A 119 -8.89 1.68 -52.64
C LYS A 119 -9.98 2.19 -53.60
N GLY A 120 -10.74 3.20 -53.20
CA GLY A 120 -11.85 3.78 -53.96
C GLY A 120 -11.51 5.05 -54.74
N VAL A 121 -10.21 5.32 -54.92
CA VAL A 121 -9.65 6.36 -55.81
C VAL A 121 -8.73 5.68 -56.81
#